data_AF-A0A090WYK4-F1
#
_entry.id   AF-A0A090WYK4-F1
#
_cell.length_a   1.000
_cell.length_b   1.000
_cell.length_c   1.000
_cell.angle_alpha   90.00
_cell.angle_beta   90.00
_cell.angle_gamma   90.00
#
_symmetry.space_group_name_H-M   'P 1'
#
loop_
_entity.id
_entity.type
_entity.pdbx_description
1 polymer ?
#
loop_
_entity_poly.entity_id
_entity_poly.type
_entity_poly.pdbx_seq_one_letter_code
_entity_poly.pdbx_strand_id
1 'polypeptide(L)'
;MVKGRVGNDADDAQGLIRPRLLSALIMKNSKEKVRDLRHYSSYLSNVSTAYAGALDEILKADGTVCRHAGHTLGYGGRGAYGLISVAYLLADSPFNMKDQSVGRIKKAIQTYFNCVFTPELKNPRAFDNIRFNPYTVPEHFYNLPALAALSGSNFDTELADLYTSLISLRKNPEPMDAYWTNKLNEVSTERKSFKQPKLQIMTYSSLGVKRNENKWMTTVRGHSKYVYPFESWGPSYFAYSLFIANGFLDVSYWYDLGSSSPKEGVWIDGYDWHRWPGVTSVRIPYDKMITNPGQIKDEGGEYLFSDQPFVGGVSSKEGNGVFVFPFKGHDAFNIQSFSGKKSYFFFDDYVVCLGSDIKSDITEYDVETTILQNEIKDNAPLILSTENISAFPYENSLSSTIPFWMVDNRNTGYYMPSVPKNTTLNFQRKEQTNPDAHGRKDVKGGKFTTVWFNHGKSPKDISYNYAIMADSDSKKMKAFATAMKGSEKPYVIIQQNEKAHIVKAPNFSLQLMLFMMKA
;
A
#
# COMPACT_ATOMS: atom_id res chain seq x y z
N MET A 1 -5.43 6.22 -31.53
CA MET A 1 -4.33 6.58 -30.61
C MET A 1 -4.25 8.09 -30.52
N VAL A 2 -4.20 8.65 -29.31
CA VAL A 2 -3.96 10.09 -29.09
C VAL A 2 -2.54 10.41 -29.57
N LYS A 3 -2.38 11.48 -30.35
CA LYS A 3 -1.08 11.92 -30.88
C LYS A 3 -0.11 12.18 -29.71
N GLY A 4 1.03 11.49 -29.70
CA GLY A 4 2.06 11.64 -28.66
C GLY A 4 1.92 10.71 -27.46
N ARG A 5 0.92 9.81 -27.41
CA ARG A 5 0.83 8.77 -26.38
C ARG A 5 2.01 7.81 -26.51
N VAL A 6 2.73 7.59 -25.41
CA VAL A 6 3.83 6.63 -25.27
C VAL A 6 3.50 5.69 -24.11
N GLY A 7 3.83 4.41 -24.25
CA GLY A 7 3.39 3.35 -23.32
C GLY A 7 2.41 2.40 -24.00
N ASN A 8 2.49 1.11 -23.66
CA ASN A 8 1.52 0.12 -24.14
C ASN A 8 0.26 0.12 -23.27
N ASP A 9 -0.85 -0.34 -23.82
CA ASP A 9 -1.98 -0.79 -23.02
C ASP A 9 -1.59 -2.05 -22.22
N ALA A 10 -2.07 -2.18 -20.97
CA ALA A 10 -1.70 -3.31 -20.14
C ALA A 10 -2.32 -4.64 -20.61
N ASP A 11 -3.50 -4.63 -21.25
CA ASP A 11 -4.08 -5.79 -21.93
C ASP A 11 -3.25 -6.20 -23.15
N ASP A 12 -2.79 -5.21 -23.92
CA ASP A 12 -1.86 -5.44 -25.02
C ASP A 12 -0.57 -6.10 -24.52
N ALA A 13 -0.02 -5.62 -23.39
CA ALA A 13 1.20 -6.14 -22.80
C ALA A 13 1.05 -7.60 -22.36
N GLN A 14 -0.04 -7.94 -21.65
CA GLN A 14 -0.25 -9.31 -21.17
C GLN A 14 -0.65 -10.29 -22.29
N GLY A 15 -1.45 -9.82 -23.26
CA GLY A 15 -2.16 -10.68 -24.21
C GLY A 15 -1.58 -10.68 -25.62
N LEU A 16 -1.15 -9.53 -26.15
CA LEU A 16 -0.88 -9.38 -27.58
C LEU A 16 0.60 -9.25 -27.93
N ILE A 17 1.47 -8.85 -27.00
CA ILE A 17 2.92 -8.77 -27.24
C ILE A 17 3.49 -10.10 -27.74
N ARG A 18 3.23 -11.21 -27.04
CA ARG A 18 3.75 -12.54 -27.45
C ARG A 18 3.19 -13.00 -28.81
N PRO A 19 1.87 -12.96 -29.07
CA PRO A 19 1.33 -13.26 -30.41
C PRO A 19 1.91 -12.40 -31.53
N ARG A 20 2.18 -11.10 -31.28
CA ARG A 20 2.82 -10.22 -32.28
C ARG A 20 4.22 -10.72 -32.65
N LEU A 21 5.04 -11.16 -31.69
CA LEU A 21 6.32 -11.80 -32.00
C LEU A 21 6.14 -13.07 -32.83
N LEU A 22 5.21 -13.95 -32.43
CA LEU A 22 4.94 -15.21 -33.14
C LEU A 22 4.52 -14.98 -34.60
N SER A 23 3.74 -13.92 -34.87
CA SER A 23 3.34 -13.55 -36.23
C SER A 23 4.52 -13.21 -37.15
N ALA A 24 5.59 -12.63 -36.61
CA ALA A 24 6.83 -12.44 -37.36
C ALA A 24 7.64 -13.74 -37.47
N LEU A 25 7.65 -14.56 -36.42
CA LEU A 25 8.42 -15.82 -36.39
C LEU A 25 7.87 -16.89 -37.34
N ILE A 26 6.56 -16.94 -37.61
CA ILE A 26 5.94 -17.90 -38.55
C ILE A 26 6.25 -17.57 -40.03
N MET A 27 6.71 -16.35 -40.34
CA MET A 27 7.10 -15.99 -41.69
C MET A 27 8.25 -16.87 -42.18
N LYS A 28 8.26 -17.14 -43.50
CA LYS A 28 9.41 -17.76 -44.16
C LYS A 28 10.67 -16.90 -43.95
N ASN A 29 11.82 -17.55 -43.86
CA ASN A 29 13.11 -16.87 -43.74
C ASN A 29 13.31 -15.96 -44.97
N SER A 30 13.26 -14.65 -44.75
CA SER A 30 13.15 -13.62 -45.78
C SER A 30 13.62 -12.27 -45.24
N LYS A 31 13.84 -11.30 -46.13
CA LYS A 31 14.22 -9.93 -45.72
C LYS A 31 13.06 -9.25 -44.98
N GLU A 32 11.83 -9.59 -45.32
CA GLU A 32 10.60 -9.11 -44.70
C GLU A 32 10.50 -9.57 -43.25
N LYS A 33 10.80 -10.85 -42.96
CA LYS A 33 10.87 -11.36 -41.59
C LYS A 33 11.87 -10.58 -40.73
N VAL A 34 13.06 -10.32 -41.27
CA VAL A 34 14.10 -9.55 -40.57
C VAL A 34 13.64 -8.10 -40.33
N ARG A 35 13.01 -7.46 -41.32
CA ARG A 35 12.41 -6.12 -41.18
C ARG A 35 11.37 -6.10 -40.05
N ASP A 36 10.46 -7.06 -40.03
CA ASP A 36 9.35 -7.08 -39.08
C ASP A 36 9.84 -7.38 -37.66
N LEU A 37 10.83 -8.26 -37.49
CA LEU A 37 11.48 -8.49 -36.19
C LEU A 37 12.23 -7.23 -35.68
N ARG A 38 12.90 -6.48 -36.57
CA ARG A 38 13.54 -5.20 -36.19
C ARG A 38 12.51 -4.14 -35.81
N HIS A 39 11.42 -4.03 -36.56
CA HIS A 39 10.32 -3.11 -36.22
C HIS A 39 9.68 -3.49 -34.89
N TYR A 40 9.47 -4.78 -34.65
CA TYR A 40 8.92 -5.29 -33.40
C TYR A 40 9.81 -4.98 -32.20
N SER A 41 11.12 -5.24 -32.29
CA SER A 41 12.08 -4.89 -31.24
C SER A 41 12.15 -3.38 -30.98
N SER A 42 12.12 -2.57 -32.05
CA SER A 42 12.05 -1.10 -31.96
C SER A 42 10.76 -0.64 -31.26
N TYR A 43 9.61 -1.22 -31.61
CA TYR A 43 8.32 -0.93 -30.99
C TYR A 43 8.33 -1.25 -29.49
N LEU A 44 8.83 -2.43 -29.10
CA LEU A 44 8.96 -2.79 -27.69
C LEU A 44 9.87 -1.83 -26.92
N SER A 45 11.02 -1.51 -27.51
CA SER A 45 12.03 -0.68 -26.85
C SER A 45 11.58 0.78 -26.70
N ASN A 46 10.90 1.33 -27.70
CA ASN A 46 10.62 2.76 -27.77
C ASN A 46 9.18 3.11 -27.36
N VAL A 47 8.22 2.19 -27.51
CA VAL A 47 6.80 2.44 -27.26
C VAL A 47 6.30 1.59 -26.09
N SER A 48 6.37 0.26 -26.17
CA SER A 48 5.69 -0.59 -25.19
C SER A 48 6.25 -0.49 -23.77
N THR A 49 7.54 -0.20 -23.66
CA THR A 49 8.27 -0.05 -22.39
C THR A 49 8.56 1.40 -22.04
N ALA A 50 7.99 2.37 -22.78
CA ALA A 50 8.09 3.77 -22.37
C ALA A 50 7.33 3.98 -21.05
N TYR A 51 7.82 4.91 -20.23
CA TYR A 51 7.06 5.31 -19.05
C TYR A 51 5.81 6.07 -19.49
N ALA A 52 4.66 5.56 -19.06
CA ALA A 52 3.38 6.14 -19.38
C ALA A 52 3.11 7.37 -18.52
N GLY A 53 2.79 8.50 -19.17
CA GLY A 53 2.46 9.75 -18.48
C GLY A 53 1.10 9.69 -17.78
N ALA A 54 0.89 10.58 -16.79
CA ALA A 54 -0.41 10.76 -16.12
C ALA A 54 -1.10 9.43 -15.73
N LEU A 55 -2.33 9.21 -16.17
CA LEU A 55 -3.16 8.04 -15.89
C LEU A 55 -2.97 6.89 -16.90
N ASP A 56 -2.08 7.04 -17.89
CA ASP A 56 -1.90 6.03 -18.93
C ASP A 56 -1.22 4.76 -18.40
N GLU A 57 -1.36 3.68 -19.13
CA GLU A 57 -0.75 2.38 -18.84
C GLU A 57 0.53 2.24 -19.68
N ILE A 58 1.49 1.39 -19.34
CA ILE A 58 1.51 0.35 -18.32
C ILE A 58 2.58 0.62 -17.25
N LEU A 59 3.81 0.96 -17.64
CA LEU A 59 4.93 1.16 -16.72
C LEU A 59 5.01 2.61 -16.22
N LYS A 60 5.19 2.80 -14.91
CA LYS A 60 5.42 4.11 -14.30
C LYS A 60 6.87 4.31 -13.87
N ALA A 61 7.27 5.58 -13.79
CA ALA A 61 8.64 5.96 -13.46
C ALA A 61 9.06 5.53 -12.05
N ASP A 62 8.12 5.37 -11.11
CA ASP A 62 8.38 4.85 -9.76
C ASP A 62 8.43 3.31 -9.69
N GLY A 63 8.21 2.62 -10.81
CA GLY A 63 8.20 1.16 -10.93
C GLY A 63 6.81 0.53 -10.77
N THR A 64 5.77 1.31 -10.44
CA THR A 64 4.40 0.77 -10.41
C THR A 64 3.91 0.41 -11.81
N VAL A 65 2.94 -0.49 -11.86
CA VAL A 65 2.31 -0.92 -13.11
C VAL A 65 0.81 -0.63 -13.08
N CYS A 66 0.35 0.22 -14.00
CA CYS A 66 -1.01 0.73 -13.98
C CYS A 66 -1.92 0.03 -14.99
N ARG A 67 -3.18 -0.13 -14.58
CA ARG A 67 -4.35 -0.50 -15.38
C ARG A 67 -5.55 0.29 -14.86
N HIS A 68 -6.48 0.69 -15.73
CA HIS A 68 -7.70 1.42 -15.33
C HIS A 68 -7.37 2.71 -14.55
N ALA A 69 -6.35 3.45 -14.99
CA ALA A 69 -5.87 4.68 -14.36
C ALA A 69 -5.28 4.52 -12.94
N GLY A 70 -5.01 3.30 -12.46
CA GLY A 70 -4.45 3.05 -11.12
C GLY A 70 -3.43 1.91 -11.09
N HIS A 71 -2.62 1.86 -10.04
CA HIS A 71 -1.70 0.74 -9.81
C HIS A 71 -2.49 -0.54 -9.50
N THR A 72 -2.18 -1.65 -10.17
CA THR A 72 -2.88 -2.92 -9.94
C THR A 72 -1.91 -4.10 -10.00
N LEU A 73 -1.82 -4.89 -8.92
CA LEU A 73 -0.87 -6.02 -8.89
C LEU A 73 -1.25 -7.13 -9.88
N GLY A 74 -2.55 -7.41 -10.04
CA GLY A 74 -3.04 -8.44 -10.96
C GLY A 74 -2.67 -8.20 -12.42
N TYR A 75 -3.00 -7.03 -12.97
CA TYR A 75 -2.55 -6.67 -14.32
C TYR A 75 -1.04 -6.38 -14.36
N GLY A 76 -0.48 -5.87 -13.26
CA GLY A 76 0.94 -5.60 -13.13
C GLY A 76 1.82 -6.82 -13.39
N GLY A 77 1.55 -7.93 -12.69
CA GLY A 77 2.26 -9.19 -12.90
C GLY A 77 2.10 -9.72 -14.33
N ARG A 78 0.88 -9.71 -14.87
CA ARG A 78 0.58 -10.19 -16.23
C ARG A 78 1.27 -9.37 -17.31
N GLY A 79 1.24 -8.05 -17.20
CA GLY A 79 1.86 -7.14 -18.14
C GLY A 79 3.39 -7.16 -18.07
N ALA A 80 3.96 -7.22 -16.85
CA ALA A 80 5.40 -7.41 -16.65
C ALA A 80 5.87 -8.74 -17.25
N TYR A 81 5.10 -9.82 -17.05
CA TYR A 81 5.38 -11.13 -17.63
C TYR A 81 5.36 -11.12 -19.16
N GLY A 82 4.34 -10.51 -19.76
CA GLY A 82 4.24 -10.36 -21.21
C GLY A 82 5.43 -9.60 -21.81
N LEU A 83 5.87 -8.53 -21.15
CA LEU A 83 7.03 -7.73 -21.58
C LEU A 83 8.36 -8.49 -21.40
N ILE A 84 8.61 -9.04 -20.21
CA ILE A 84 9.92 -9.65 -19.92
C ILE A 84 10.12 -10.99 -20.62
N SER A 85 9.06 -11.77 -20.85
CA SER A 85 9.16 -13.02 -21.59
C SER A 85 9.66 -12.80 -23.02
N VAL A 86 9.22 -11.73 -23.68
CA VAL A 86 9.73 -11.38 -25.00
C VAL A 86 11.13 -10.77 -24.93
N ALA A 87 11.43 -9.94 -23.93
CA ALA A 87 12.79 -9.45 -23.73
C ALA A 87 13.79 -10.60 -23.61
N TYR A 88 13.46 -11.64 -22.83
CA TYR A 88 14.25 -12.85 -22.69
C TYR A 88 14.42 -13.59 -24.02
N LEU A 89 13.34 -13.79 -24.79
CA LEU A 89 13.41 -14.47 -26.09
C LEU A 89 14.29 -13.74 -27.12
N LEU A 90 14.45 -12.42 -26.99
CA LEU A 90 15.24 -11.59 -27.91
C LEU A 90 16.69 -11.34 -27.43
N ALA A 91 17.01 -11.64 -26.17
CA ALA A 91 18.22 -11.18 -25.47
C ALA A 91 19.52 -11.53 -26.22
N ASP A 92 19.65 -12.78 -26.69
CA ASP A 92 20.83 -13.26 -27.41
C ASP A 92 20.60 -13.33 -28.93
N SER A 93 20.07 -12.25 -29.49
CA SER A 93 19.78 -12.14 -30.91
C SER A 93 20.10 -10.76 -31.48
N PRO A 94 20.24 -10.62 -32.81
CA PRO A 94 20.33 -9.31 -33.47
C PRO A 94 19.08 -8.43 -33.31
N PHE A 95 18.04 -8.94 -32.66
CA PHE A 95 16.78 -8.26 -32.39
C PHE A 95 16.61 -7.91 -30.90
N ASN A 96 17.68 -8.01 -30.10
CA ASN A 96 17.65 -7.66 -28.67
C ASN A 96 17.08 -6.25 -28.44
N MET A 97 16.38 -6.09 -27.33
CA MET A 97 15.82 -4.82 -26.89
C MET A 97 16.94 -3.90 -26.38
N LYS A 98 16.67 -2.58 -26.34
CA LYS A 98 17.58 -1.63 -25.69
C LYS A 98 17.67 -1.94 -24.19
N ASP A 99 18.88 -1.92 -23.63
CA ASP A 99 19.10 -2.19 -22.19
C ASP A 99 18.31 -1.27 -21.27
N GLN A 100 18.20 0.02 -21.63
CA GLN A 100 17.39 0.96 -20.87
C GLN A 100 15.92 0.51 -20.79
N SER A 101 15.38 -0.04 -21.87
CA SER A 101 14.00 -0.53 -21.96
C SER A 101 13.79 -1.78 -21.12
N VAL A 102 14.73 -2.73 -21.16
CA VAL A 102 14.74 -3.91 -20.28
C VAL A 102 14.84 -3.48 -18.82
N GLY A 103 15.68 -2.48 -18.51
CA GLY A 103 15.84 -1.91 -17.18
C GLY A 103 14.53 -1.35 -16.58
N ARG A 104 13.63 -0.81 -17.40
CA ARG A 104 12.29 -0.36 -16.95
C ARG A 104 11.40 -1.53 -16.54
N ILE A 105 11.44 -2.63 -17.31
CA ILE A 105 10.71 -3.86 -16.97
C ILE A 105 11.27 -4.47 -15.68
N LYS A 106 12.61 -4.54 -15.55
CA LYS A 106 13.31 -4.98 -14.34
C LYS A 106 12.87 -4.18 -13.12
N LYS A 107 12.84 -2.85 -13.21
CA LYS A 107 12.37 -1.96 -12.13
C LYS A 107 10.92 -2.25 -11.73
N ALA A 108 10.05 -2.52 -12.71
CA ALA A 108 8.66 -2.88 -12.45
C ALA A 108 8.53 -4.23 -11.72
N ILE A 109 9.33 -5.23 -12.11
CA ILE A 109 9.38 -6.53 -11.44
C ILE A 109 9.88 -6.38 -10.00
N GLN A 110 10.94 -5.61 -9.76
CA GLN A 110 11.45 -5.34 -8.41
C GLN A 110 10.38 -4.68 -7.53
N THR A 111 9.70 -3.67 -8.07
CA THR A 111 8.63 -2.95 -7.35
C THR A 111 7.44 -3.86 -7.08
N TYR A 112 7.04 -4.69 -8.04
CA TYR A 112 5.98 -5.69 -7.89
C TYR A 112 6.27 -6.65 -6.70
N PHE A 113 7.50 -7.15 -6.59
CA PHE A 113 7.88 -7.98 -5.45
C PHE A 113 8.10 -7.20 -4.14
N ASN A 114 8.33 -5.89 -4.20
CA ASN A 114 8.31 -5.05 -3.00
C ASN A 114 6.89 -4.82 -2.45
N CYS A 115 5.85 -4.99 -3.29
CA CYS A 115 4.46 -4.84 -2.90
C CYS A 115 3.88 -6.07 -2.18
N VAL A 116 4.61 -7.19 -2.16
CA VAL A 116 4.20 -8.41 -1.47
C VAL A 116 5.09 -8.70 -0.27
N PHE A 117 4.51 -9.31 0.73
CA PHE A 117 5.15 -9.50 2.01
C PHE A 117 5.27 -10.97 2.38
N THR A 118 4.19 -11.66 2.74
CA THR A 118 4.22 -12.98 3.43
C THR A 118 5.00 -14.08 2.69
N PRO A 119 5.31 -15.23 3.34
CA PRO A 119 5.90 -16.39 2.64
C PRO A 119 5.10 -16.85 1.42
N GLU A 120 3.77 -16.75 1.48
CA GLU A 120 2.87 -17.04 0.36
C GLU A 120 2.81 -15.93 -0.69
N LEU A 121 3.65 -14.90 -0.58
CA LEU A 121 3.72 -13.75 -1.48
C LEU A 121 2.38 -12.99 -1.59
N LYS A 122 1.75 -12.75 -0.44
CA LYS A 122 0.54 -11.91 -0.33
C LYS A 122 0.88 -10.45 -0.03
N ASN A 123 0.12 -9.52 -0.58
CA ASN A 123 0.24 -8.11 -0.23
C ASN A 123 -0.55 -7.76 1.04
N PRO A 124 -0.09 -6.74 1.80
CA PRO A 124 -0.92 -6.05 2.78
C PRO A 124 -2.15 -5.38 2.16
N ARG A 125 -3.18 -5.17 2.99
CA ARG A 125 -4.46 -4.53 2.59
C ARG A 125 -4.29 -3.20 1.87
N ALA A 126 -3.26 -2.42 2.20
CA ALA A 126 -3.03 -1.13 1.59
C ALA A 126 -2.86 -1.20 0.07
N PHE A 127 -2.47 -2.35 -0.49
CA PHE A 127 -2.37 -2.52 -1.94
C PHE A 127 -3.69 -2.96 -2.59
N ASP A 128 -4.65 -3.47 -1.82
CA ASP A 128 -5.93 -3.91 -2.36
C ASP A 128 -6.81 -2.71 -2.69
N ASN A 129 -7.05 -2.52 -3.99
CA ASN A 129 -7.82 -1.39 -4.50
C ASN A 129 -8.95 -1.78 -5.44
N ILE A 130 -9.26 -3.08 -5.56
CA ILE A 130 -10.32 -3.57 -6.44
C ILE A 130 -11.17 -4.65 -5.74
N ARG A 131 -10.51 -5.54 -5.01
CA ARG A 131 -11.14 -6.74 -4.45
C ARG A 131 -11.05 -6.75 -2.94
N PHE A 132 -12.03 -7.43 -2.35
CA PHE A 132 -12.02 -7.75 -0.95
C PHE A 132 -10.84 -8.65 -0.53
N ASN A 133 -10.43 -9.62 -1.35
CA ASN A 133 -9.34 -10.54 -1.01
C ASN A 133 -7.95 -9.96 -1.34
N PRO A 134 -6.93 -10.24 -0.50
CA PRO A 134 -5.57 -9.81 -0.75
C PRO A 134 -5.05 -10.54 -1.98
N TYR A 135 -4.35 -9.80 -2.82
CA TYR A 135 -3.68 -10.39 -3.95
C TYR A 135 -2.55 -11.32 -3.48
N THR A 136 -2.44 -12.46 -4.16
CA THR A 136 -1.39 -13.46 -3.96
C THR A 136 -0.70 -13.60 -5.30
N VAL A 137 0.63 -13.52 -5.35
CA VAL A 137 1.37 -13.70 -6.60
C VAL A 137 1.03 -15.09 -7.19
N PRO A 138 0.47 -15.18 -8.40
CA PRO A 138 0.29 -16.47 -9.07
C PRO A 138 1.63 -17.18 -9.28
N GLU A 139 1.67 -18.49 -9.06
CA GLU A 139 2.92 -19.29 -9.10
C GLU A 139 3.69 -19.16 -10.42
N HIS A 140 2.98 -19.05 -11.55
CA HIS A 140 3.59 -18.85 -12.86
C HIS A 140 4.31 -17.51 -13.04
N PHE A 141 4.22 -16.58 -12.07
CA PHE A 141 5.00 -15.34 -12.03
C PHE A 141 6.23 -15.43 -11.13
N TYR A 142 6.48 -16.55 -10.45
CA TYR A 142 7.66 -16.70 -9.59
C TYR A 142 8.96 -16.66 -10.40
N ASN A 143 8.90 -17.01 -11.68
CA ASN A 143 10.04 -16.94 -12.59
C ASN A 143 10.31 -15.54 -13.17
N LEU A 144 9.50 -14.52 -12.86
CA LEU A 144 9.71 -13.16 -13.35
C LEU A 144 11.15 -12.65 -13.09
N PRO A 145 11.75 -12.82 -11.90
CA PRO A 145 13.10 -12.36 -11.66
C PRO A 145 14.15 -13.18 -12.42
N ALA A 146 13.94 -14.47 -12.65
CA ALA A 146 14.83 -15.29 -13.47
C ALA A 146 14.83 -14.85 -14.94
N LEU A 147 13.63 -14.68 -15.53
CA LEU A 147 13.49 -14.12 -16.89
C LEU A 147 14.17 -12.77 -16.99
N ALA A 148 13.98 -11.92 -15.98
CA ALA A 148 14.56 -10.60 -15.95
C ALA A 148 16.09 -10.64 -15.82
N ALA A 149 16.64 -11.55 -15.01
CA ALA A 149 18.08 -11.72 -14.85
C ALA A 149 18.79 -12.17 -16.14
N LEU A 150 18.10 -12.95 -16.95
CA LEU A 150 18.57 -13.45 -18.24
C LEU A 150 18.26 -12.49 -19.40
N SER A 151 17.64 -11.34 -19.15
CA SER A 151 17.24 -10.37 -20.18
C SER A 151 18.16 -9.14 -20.21
N GLY A 152 18.35 -8.60 -21.42
CA GLY A 152 19.25 -7.49 -21.70
C GLY A 152 20.67 -7.97 -22.03
N SER A 153 21.61 -7.04 -22.19
CA SER A 153 22.98 -7.36 -22.59
C SER A 153 23.82 -8.00 -21.48
N ASN A 154 23.44 -7.80 -20.20
CA ASN A 154 24.18 -8.28 -19.05
C ASN A 154 23.30 -9.09 -18.10
N PHE A 155 23.87 -10.18 -17.57
CA PHE A 155 23.27 -10.98 -16.52
C PHE A 155 23.08 -10.18 -15.23
N ASP A 156 21.89 -10.25 -14.63
CA ASP A 156 21.54 -9.49 -13.42
C ASP A 156 21.65 -10.36 -12.16
N THR A 157 22.77 -10.22 -11.44
CA THR A 157 23.06 -11.04 -10.27
C THR A 157 22.12 -10.75 -9.08
N GLU A 158 21.48 -9.58 -9.03
CA GLU A 158 20.51 -9.22 -8.00
C GLU A 158 19.13 -9.82 -8.29
N LEU A 159 18.65 -9.77 -9.53
CA LEU A 159 17.38 -10.42 -9.88
C LEU A 159 17.47 -11.95 -9.85
N ALA A 160 18.65 -12.50 -10.14
CA ALA A 160 18.92 -13.92 -9.94
C ALA A 160 18.84 -14.32 -8.45
N ASP A 161 19.33 -13.47 -7.54
CA ASP A 161 19.22 -13.67 -6.09
C ASP A 161 17.78 -13.53 -5.58
N LEU A 162 17.02 -12.56 -6.13
CA LEU A 162 15.59 -12.42 -5.85
C LEU A 162 14.84 -13.71 -6.25
N TYR A 163 15.11 -14.27 -7.43
CA TYR A 163 14.52 -15.54 -7.84
C TYR A 163 14.86 -16.68 -6.84
N THR A 164 16.14 -16.85 -6.51
CA THR A 164 16.58 -17.87 -5.54
C THR A 164 15.89 -17.70 -4.18
N SER A 165 15.74 -16.46 -3.71
CA SER A 165 15.05 -16.15 -2.46
C SER A 165 13.57 -16.53 -2.52
N LEU A 166 12.87 -16.22 -3.61
CA LEU A 166 11.44 -16.55 -3.76
C LEU A 166 11.20 -18.06 -3.81
N ILE A 167 12.00 -18.80 -4.57
CA ILE A 167 11.84 -20.25 -4.70
C ILE A 167 12.15 -20.96 -3.38
N SER A 168 13.06 -20.43 -2.55
CA SER A 168 13.31 -21.01 -1.23
C SER A 168 12.13 -20.90 -0.26
N LEU A 169 11.17 -19.99 -0.51
CA LEU A 169 9.93 -19.86 0.25
C LEU A 169 8.81 -20.80 -0.25
N ARG A 170 8.98 -21.42 -1.41
CA ARG A 170 7.94 -22.25 -2.03
C ARG A 170 7.80 -23.56 -1.26
N LYS A 171 6.59 -23.82 -0.73
CA LYS A 171 6.29 -25.05 0.03
C LYS A 171 6.38 -26.31 -0.83
N ASN A 172 5.92 -26.22 -2.08
CA ASN A 172 5.91 -27.33 -3.03
C ASN A 172 6.71 -26.94 -4.28
N PRO A 173 8.00 -27.32 -4.38
CA PRO A 173 8.81 -27.07 -5.57
C PRO A 173 8.25 -27.77 -6.81
N GLU A 174 8.34 -27.11 -7.97
CA GLU A 174 7.93 -27.66 -9.27
C GLU A 174 9.13 -27.88 -10.19
N PRO A 175 9.01 -28.75 -11.22
CA PRO A 175 10.08 -28.96 -12.21
C PRO A 175 10.59 -27.68 -12.87
N MET A 176 9.71 -26.69 -13.06
CA MET A 176 10.08 -25.39 -13.62
C MET A 176 11.02 -24.60 -12.71
N ASP A 177 10.99 -24.81 -11.39
CA ASP A 177 11.88 -24.12 -10.46
C ASP A 177 13.34 -24.57 -10.67
N ALA A 178 13.52 -25.88 -10.84
CA ALA A 178 14.81 -26.48 -11.16
C ALA A 178 15.30 -26.05 -12.56
N TYR A 179 14.38 -26.01 -13.55
CA TYR A 179 14.71 -25.53 -14.89
C TYR A 179 15.30 -24.11 -14.87
N TRP A 180 14.61 -23.15 -14.25
CA TRP A 180 15.09 -21.76 -14.20
C TRP A 180 16.34 -21.62 -13.33
N THR A 181 16.46 -22.37 -12.24
CA THR A 181 17.68 -22.39 -11.42
C THR A 181 18.89 -22.84 -12.24
N ASN A 182 18.74 -23.94 -12.99
CA ASN A 182 19.79 -24.45 -13.87
C ASN A 182 20.11 -23.44 -14.99
N LYS A 183 19.08 -22.84 -15.59
CA LYS A 183 19.25 -21.83 -16.64
C LYS A 183 20.04 -20.61 -16.18
N LEU A 184 19.81 -20.15 -14.94
CA LEU A 184 20.61 -19.08 -14.34
C LEU A 184 22.06 -19.54 -14.14
N ASN A 185 22.27 -20.73 -13.60
CA ASN A 185 23.60 -21.28 -13.30
C ASN A 185 24.44 -21.58 -14.55
N GLU A 186 23.80 -21.91 -15.68
CA GLU A 186 24.47 -22.05 -16.99
C GLU A 186 25.15 -20.74 -17.42
N VAL A 187 24.55 -19.59 -17.10
CA VAL A 187 25.09 -18.27 -17.43
C VAL A 187 26.07 -17.80 -16.36
N SER A 188 25.68 -17.87 -15.09
CA SER A 188 26.53 -17.54 -13.95
C SER A 188 25.96 -18.08 -12.64
N THR A 189 26.83 -18.58 -11.77
CA THR A 189 26.48 -18.95 -10.40
C THR A 189 26.59 -17.78 -9.41
N GLU A 190 27.11 -16.62 -9.85
CA GLU A 190 27.23 -15.44 -9.00
C GLU A 190 25.85 -14.91 -8.61
N ARG A 191 25.68 -14.56 -7.33
CA ARG A 191 24.46 -13.95 -6.77
C ARG A 191 24.87 -12.77 -5.90
N LYS A 192 24.31 -11.61 -6.20
CA LYS A 192 24.47 -10.42 -5.35
C LYS A 192 23.18 -10.27 -4.57
N SER A 193 23.28 -10.23 -3.23
CA SER A 193 22.12 -10.15 -2.35
C SER A 193 21.17 -9.03 -2.76
N PHE A 194 19.95 -9.42 -3.16
CA PHE A 194 18.88 -8.50 -3.48
C PHE A 194 18.32 -7.91 -2.19
N LYS A 195 18.32 -6.58 -2.11
CA LYS A 195 17.80 -5.86 -0.95
C LYS A 195 16.56 -5.09 -1.32
N GLN A 196 15.44 -5.46 -0.71
CA GLN A 196 14.22 -4.66 -0.81
C GLN A 196 14.48 -3.23 -0.28
N PRO A 197 13.88 -2.19 -0.88
CA PRO A 197 13.94 -0.84 -0.34
C PRO A 197 13.43 -0.81 1.10
N LYS A 198 14.18 -0.17 2.01
CA LYS A 198 13.75 0.04 3.40
C LYS A 198 12.48 0.91 3.49
N LEU A 199 12.38 1.90 2.61
CA LEU A 199 11.22 2.75 2.42
C LEU A 199 11.06 3.06 0.92
N GLN A 200 9.86 2.90 0.38
CA GLN A 200 9.51 3.34 -0.96
C GLN A 200 8.20 4.12 -0.92
N ILE A 201 8.21 5.34 -1.46
CA ILE A 201 6.99 6.12 -1.74
C ILE A 201 6.63 5.94 -3.22
N MET A 202 5.49 5.29 -3.47
CA MET A 202 4.92 5.03 -4.79
C MET A 202 3.83 6.06 -5.08
N THR A 203 4.24 7.19 -5.67
CA THR A 203 3.35 8.33 -5.93
C THR A 203 2.24 8.00 -6.92
N TYR A 204 2.51 7.17 -7.94
CA TYR A 204 1.50 6.70 -8.90
C TYR A 204 0.50 5.71 -8.29
N SER A 205 0.74 5.24 -7.07
CA SER A 205 -0.17 4.39 -6.30
C SER A 205 -0.70 5.07 -5.04
N SER A 206 -0.24 6.28 -4.69
CA SER A 206 -0.52 6.94 -3.40
C SER A 206 -0.23 6.04 -2.19
N LEU A 207 0.89 5.31 -2.24
CA LEU A 207 1.30 4.36 -1.20
C LEU A 207 2.70 4.66 -0.66
N GLY A 208 2.88 4.48 0.64
CA GLY A 208 4.19 4.39 1.27
C GLY A 208 4.39 3.02 1.90
N VAL A 209 5.58 2.44 1.71
CA VAL A 209 5.90 1.10 2.22
C VAL A 209 7.23 1.16 2.94
N LYS A 210 7.23 0.89 4.25
CA LYS A 210 8.42 0.72 5.06
C LYS A 210 8.55 -0.75 5.46
N ARG A 211 9.75 -1.31 5.35
CA ARG A 211 9.98 -2.73 5.60
C ARG A 211 11.26 -2.94 6.40
N ASN A 212 11.22 -3.89 7.33
CA ASN A 212 12.40 -4.45 7.97
C ASN A 212 12.47 -5.93 7.59
N GLU A 213 13.09 -6.18 6.44
CA GLU A 213 13.27 -7.53 5.88
C GLU A 213 11.96 -8.32 5.92
N ASN A 214 11.97 -9.52 6.52
CA ASN A 214 10.82 -10.38 6.68
C ASN A 214 10.28 -10.36 8.12
N LYS A 215 10.51 -9.28 8.88
CA LYS A 215 9.96 -9.13 10.25
C LYS A 215 8.60 -8.43 10.23
N TRP A 216 8.56 -7.25 9.63
CA TRP A 216 7.36 -6.44 9.50
C TRP A 216 7.38 -5.54 8.27
N MET A 217 6.20 -5.13 7.84
CA MET A 217 5.96 -4.15 6.78
C MET A 217 4.89 -3.17 7.24
N THR A 218 5.23 -1.88 7.30
CA THR A 218 4.26 -0.80 7.54
C THR A 218 3.85 -0.21 6.19
N THR A 219 2.54 -0.10 5.96
CA THR A 219 2.00 0.47 4.72
C THR A 219 1.07 1.63 5.03
N VAL A 220 1.13 2.69 4.23
CA VAL A 220 0.19 3.82 4.29
C VAL A 220 -0.46 4.05 2.94
N ARG A 221 -1.77 4.30 2.92
CA ARG A 221 -2.54 4.61 1.71
C ARG A 221 -3.24 5.96 1.81
N GLY A 222 -2.98 6.80 0.80
CA GLY A 222 -3.69 8.04 0.52
C GLY A 222 -4.42 7.97 -0.83
N HIS A 223 -5.00 9.08 -1.25
CA HIS A 223 -5.58 9.26 -2.59
C HIS A 223 -5.50 10.73 -3.00
N SER A 224 -5.79 11.03 -4.25
CA SER A 224 -5.82 12.39 -4.79
C SER A 224 -6.75 12.48 -6.00
N LYS A 225 -6.77 13.64 -6.65
CA LYS A 225 -7.39 13.82 -7.96
C LYS A 225 -6.76 13.02 -9.10
N TYR A 226 -5.64 12.33 -8.85
CA TYR A 226 -4.93 11.52 -9.85
C TYR A 226 -4.86 10.04 -9.50
N VAL A 227 -5.17 9.65 -8.27
CA VAL A 227 -5.11 8.26 -7.82
C VAL A 227 -6.34 7.98 -7.00
N TYR A 228 -7.23 7.14 -7.51
CA TYR A 228 -8.46 6.77 -6.84
C TYR A 228 -8.18 5.91 -5.60
N PRO A 229 -9.03 6.02 -4.57
CA PRO A 229 -8.88 5.26 -3.33
C PRO A 229 -9.12 3.77 -3.54
N PHE A 230 -10.13 3.43 -4.34
CA PHE A 230 -10.59 2.09 -4.65
C PHE A 230 -11.39 2.11 -5.97
N GLU A 231 -11.29 1.05 -6.77
CA GLU A 231 -12.07 0.78 -7.97
C GLU A 231 -13.16 -0.22 -7.60
N SER A 232 -14.42 0.20 -7.65
CA SER A 232 -15.55 -0.69 -7.37
C SER A 232 -16.30 -1.07 -8.64
N TRP A 233 -16.58 -2.36 -8.77
CA TRP A 233 -17.54 -2.92 -9.74
C TRP A 233 -18.84 -3.35 -9.06
N GLY A 234 -19.04 -2.88 -7.83
CA GLY A 234 -20.24 -3.06 -7.02
C GLY A 234 -19.97 -3.77 -5.70
N PRO A 235 -20.99 -3.90 -4.85
CA PRO A 235 -20.85 -4.45 -3.50
C PRO A 235 -20.30 -5.88 -3.46
N SER A 236 -20.52 -6.67 -4.53
CA SER A 236 -19.98 -8.02 -4.67
C SER A 236 -18.45 -8.07 -4.70
N TYR A 237 -17.77 -6.99 -5.09
CA TYR A 237 -16.32 -6.87 -5.06
C TYR A 237 -15.82 -6.43 -3.69
N PHE A 238 -16.35 -5.29 -3.23
CA PHE A 238 -16.18 -4.79 -1.88
C PHE A 238 -17.18 -3.65 -1.60
N ALA A 239 -18.05 -3.82 -0.61
CA ALA A 239 -19.15 -2.89 -0.36
C ALA A 239 -18.71 -1.57 0.30
N TYR A 240 -17.68 -1.58 1.15
CA TYR A 240 -17.39 -0.47 2.07
C TYR A 240 -15.95 0.03 1.94
N SER A 241 -15.60 0.57 0.76
CA SER A 241 -14.27 1.05 0.44
C SER A 241 -14.04 2.55 0.71
N LEU A 242 -15.10 3.33 0.94
CA LEU A 242 -15.11 4.80 0.91
C LEU A 242 -13.93 5.46 1.65
N PHE A 243 -13.61 5.01 2.86
CA PHE A 243 -12.62 5.66 3.72
C PHE A 243 -11.23 5.01 3.70
N ILE A 244 -11.02 3.91 2.98
CA ILE A 244 -9.77 3.12 3.09
C ILE A 244 -8.52 3.91 2.68
N ALA A 245 -8.65 4.93 1.83
CA ALA A 245 -7.53 5.77 1.43
C ALA A 245 -7.49 7.13 2.14
N ASN A 246 -8.26 7.30 3.23
CA ASN A 246 -8.15 8.46 4.12
C ASN A 246 -7.05 8.26 5.16
N GLY A 247 -5.93 7.64 4.74
CA GLY A 247 -4.74 7.42 5.56
C GLY A 247 -4.73 6.10 6.29
N PHE A 248 -5.20 5.03 5.65
CA PHE A 248 -5.03 3.70 6.21
C PHE A 248 -3.55 3.42 6.42
N LEU A 249 -3.18 3.20 7.68
CA LEU A 249 -1.83 2.88 8.13
C LEU A 249 -1.90 1.61 8.97
N ASP A 250 -1.26 0.53 8.52
CA ASP A 250 -1.22 -0.73 9.25
C ASP A 250 0.17 -1.36 9.18
N VAL A 251 0.45 -2.21 10.17
CA VAL A 251 1.66 -3.01 10.29
C VAL A 251 1.29 -4.47 10.04
N SER A 252 1.81 -5.02 8.95
CA SER A 252 1.77 -6.45 8.68
C SER A 252 3.02 -7.12 9.23
N TYR A 253 2.85 -8.32 9.76
CA TYR A 253 3.91 -9.24 10.20
C TYR A 253 4.00 -10.43 9.26
N TRP A 254 5.15 -11.09 9.23
CA TRP A 254 5.48 -12.09 8.19
C TRP A 254 4.40 -13.15 7.98
N TYR A 255 3.74 -13.56 9.07
CA TYR A 255 2.67 -14.58 9.07
C TYR A 255 1.30 -14.00 9.42
N ASP A 256 1.16 -12.68 9.51
CA ASP A 256 -0.09 -12.00 9.87
C ASP A 256 -0.20 -10.68 9.10
N LEU A 257 -1.05 -10.64 8.07
CA LEU A 257 -1.28 -9.43 7.27
C LEU A 257 -1.99 -8.32 8.06
N GLY A 258 -2.43 -8.60 9.29
CA GLY A 258 -3.13 -7.67 10.16
C GLY A 258 -4.63 -7.92 10.22
N SER A 259 -5.30 -7.22 11.13
CA SER A 259 -6.75 -7.31 11.35
C SER A 259 -7.59 -6.71 10.21
N SER A 260 -6.93 -6.11 9.24
CA SER A 260 -7.48 -5.43 8.08
C SER A 260 -7.43 -6.30 6.82
N SER A 261 -7.14 -7.60 6.94
CA SER A 261 -7.05 -8.52 5.80
C SER A 261 -7.91 -9.77 6.05
N PRO A 262 -8.64 -10.26 5.03
CA PRO A 262 -9.38 -11.51 5.15
C PRO A 262 -8.43 -12.71 5.20
N LYS A 263 -8.87 -13.75 5.90
CA LYS A 263 -8.22 -15.05 5.92
C LYS A 263 -9.03 -16.01 5.07
N GLU A 264 -8.39 -16.66 4.10
CA GLU A 264 -9.01 -17.72 3.28
C GLU A 264 -10.33 -17.30 2.60
N GLY A 265 -10.44 -16.04 2.20
CA GLY A 265 -11.64 -15.53 1.53
C GLY A 265 -12.75 -15.02 2.46
N VAL A 266 -12.52 -15.02 3.78
CA VAL A 266 -13.51 -14.65 4.80
C VAL A 266 -12.93 -13.55 5.70
N TRP A 267 -13.71 -12.50 5.96
CA TRP A 267 -13.32 -11.48 6.94
C TRP A 267 -13.76 -11.93 8.34
N ILE A 268 -13.20 -11.28 9.35
CA ILE A 268 -13.70 -11.42 10.71
C ILE A 268 -15.10 -10.80 10.78
N ASP A 269 -16.10 -11.59 11.16
CA ASP A 269 -17.49 -11.13 11.26
C ASP A 269 -17.64 -9.91 12.17
N GLY A 270 -18.39 -8.91 11.73
CA GLY A 270 -18.67 -7.72 12.52
C GLY A 270 -17.56 -6.66 12.49
N TYR A 271 -16.64 -6.70 11.53
CA TYR A 271 -15.68 -5.62 11.32
C TYR A 271 -16.36 -4.27 11.04
N ASP A 272 -15.90 -3.20 11.70
CA ASP A 272 -16.44 -1.85 11.49
C ASP A 272 -15.71 -1.16 10.32
N TRP A 273 -16.39 -1.02 9.18
CA TRP A 273 -15.79 -0.49 7.95
C TRP A 273 -15.51 1.03 7.98
N HIS A 274 -15.93 1.75 9.02
CA HIS A 274 -15.51 3.13 9.25
C HIS A 274 -14.13 3.22 9.91
N ARG A 275 -13.74 2.17 10.63
CA ARG A 275 -12.61 2.18 11.58
C ARG A 275 -11.42 1.38 11.08
N TRP A 276 -10.99 1.70 9.87
CA TRP A 276 -9.70 1.23 9.37
C TRP A 276 -8.55 1.85 10.18
N PRO A 277 -7.54 1.07 10.62
CA PRO A 277 -6.35 1.62 11.28
C PRO A 277 -5.75 2.83 10.56
N GLY A 278 -5.55 3.93 11.28
CA GLY A 278 -4.99 5.18 10.77
C GLY A 278 -5.99 6.11 10.05
N VAL A 279 -7.15 5.62 9.63
CA VAL A 279 -8.12 6.40 8.84
C VAL A 279 -8.84 7.45 9.68
N THR A 280 -9.10 8.61 9.06
CA THR A 280 -10.09 9.58 9.54
C THR A 280 -11.36 9.45 8.70
N SER A 281 -12.51 9.25 9.34
CA SER A 281 -13.80 8.95 8.69
C SER A 281 -14.97 9.69 9.33
N VAL A 282 -16.09 9.74 8.62
CA VAL A 282 -17.39 10.21 9.14
C VAL A 282 -18.29 9.00 9.34
N ARG A 283 -18.99 8.92 10.48
CA ARG A 283 -19.89 7.81 10.85
C ARG A 283 -21.23 7.84 10.11
N ILE A 284 -21.20 7.89 8.78
CA ILE A 284 -22.40 7.80 7.95
C ILE A 284 -23.04 6.40 8.03
N PRO A 285 -24.36 6.26 7.84
CA PRO A 285 -25.00 4.96 7.74
C PRO A 285 -24.43 4.09 6.62
N TYR A 286 -24.38 2.76 6.81
CA TYR A 286 -23.79 1.82 5.84
C TYR A 286 -24.53 1.80 4.49
N ASP A 287 -25.84 1.97 4.48
CA ASP A 287 -26.66 2.11 3.27
C ASP A 287 -26.29 3.35 2.45
N LYS A 288 -25.73 4.38 3.09
CA LYS A 288 -25.15 5.55 2.42
C LYS A 288 -23.68 5.36 2.04
N MET A 289 -22.95 4.47 2.70
CA MET A 289 -21.51 4.22 2.46
C MET A 289 -21.26 3.21 1.33
N ILE A 290 -22.25 2.39 1.00
CA ILE A 290 -22.12 1.28 0.05
C ILE A 290 -21.71 1.76 -1.36
N THR A 291 -20.79 1.03 -1.99
CA THR A 291 -20.36 1.33 -3.37
C THR A 291 -21.51 1.21 -4.35
N ASN A 292 -21.61 2.17 -5.28
CA ASN A 292 -22.72 2.25 -6.22
C ASN A 292 -22.21 2.64 -7.61
N PRO A 293 -21.55 1.73 -8.37
CA PRO A 293 -21.04 2.04 -9.71
C PRO A 293 -22.17 2.25 -10.73
N GLY A 294 -21.83 2.80 -11.89
CA GLY A 294 -22.77 3.02 -13.00
C GLY A 294 -23.68 4.24 -12.85
N GLN A 295 -23.40 5.13 -11.88
CA GLN A 295 -24.11 6.40 -11.73
C GLN A 295 -23.66 7.45 -12.75
N ILE A 296 -22.48 7.28 -13.33
CA ILE A 296 -21.88 8.19 -14.32
C ILE A 296 -21.99 7.53 -15.69
N LYS A 297 -22.47 8.31 -16.67
CA LYS A 297 -22.60 7.85 -18.06
C LYS A 297 -21.24 7.44 -18.62
N ASP A 298 -21.19 6.29 -19.29
CA ASP A 298 -20.00 5.72 -19.93
C ASP A 298 -18.89 5.28 -18.94
N GLU A 299 -19.17 5.25 -17.63
CA GLU A 299 -18.29 4.71 -16.59
C GLU A 299 -18.93 3.49 -15.92
N GLY A 300 -18.39 2.30 -16.21
CA GLY A 300 -18.92 1.04 -15.66
C GLY A 300 -18.51 0.77 -14.20
N GLY A 301 -17.38 1.32 -13.76
CA GLY A 301 -16.87 1.20 -12.40
C GLY A 301 -17.00 2.52 -11.63
N GLU A 302 -16.84 2.47 -10.32
CA GLU A 302 -16.78 3.63 -9.43
C GLU A 302 -15.32 3.91 -9.06
N TYR A 303 -14.83 5.11 -9.39
CA TYR A 303 -13.47 5.58 -9.12
C TYR A 303 -13.52 6.93 -8.39
N LEU A 304 -13.54 6.91 -7.06
CA LEU A 304 -13.77 8.10 -6.22
C LEU A 304 -12.53 9.00 -6.10
N PHE A 305 -12.08 9.59 -7.21
CA PHE A 305 -11.02 10.60 -7.18
C PHE A 305 -11.42 11.78 -6.29
N SER A 306 -10.48 12.33 -5.52
CA SER A 306 -10.74 13.57 -4.78
C SER A 306 -10.52 14.80 -5.65
N ASP A 307 -10.89 15.98 -5.14
CA ASP A 307 -10.48 17.27 -5.74
C ASP A 307 -9.10 17.74 -5.23
N GLN A 308 -8.48 16.96 -4.34
CA GLN A 308 -7.22 17.33 -3.71
C GLN A 308 -6.02 16.97 -4.61
N PRO A 309 -5.16 17.93 -4.98
CA PRO A 309 -4.12 17.70 -5.97
C PRO A 309 -2.87 17.01 -5.43
N PHE A 310 -2.64 17.07 -4.11
CA PHE A 310 -1.38 16.66 -3.52
C PHE A 310 -1.53 15.34 -2.77
N VAL A 311 -0.72 14.37 -3.16
CA VAL A 311 -0.44 13.14 -2.41
C VAL A 311 0.96 12.71 -2.78
N GLY A 312 1.72 12.24 -1.81
CA GLY A 312 3.05 11.72 -2.09
C GLY A 312 3.94 11.82 -0.90
N GLY A 313 5.22 11.98 -1.17
CA GLY A 313 6.24 11.87 -0.14
C GLY A 313 7.63 11.72 -0.72
N VAL A 314 8.60 11.63 0.17
CA VAL A 314 10.01 11.40 -0.16
C VAL A 314 10.58 10.34 0.77
N SER A 315 11.55 9.57 0.28
CA SER A 315 12.27 8.55 1.04
C SER A 315 13.77 8.71 0.82
N SER A 316 14.56 8.56 1.89
CA SER A 316 16.01 8.53 1.87
C SER A 316 16.53 7.10 1.69
N LYS A 317 17.82 6.95 1.34
CA LYS A 317 18.47 5.64 1.19
C LYS A 317 18.54 4.87 2.51
N GLU A 318 18.55 5.58 3.62
CA GLU A 318 18.61 5.02 4.98
C GLU A 318 17.28 4.42 5.42
N GLY A 319 16.17 4.68 4.69
CA GLY A 319 14.84 4.18 5.00
C GLY A 319 13.97 5.14 5.81
N ASN A 320 14.35 6.42 5.85
CA ASN A 320 13.60 7.49 6.49
C ASN A 320 12.82 8.30 5.46
N GLY A 321 11.65 8.82 5.80
CA GLY A 321 10.89 9.63 4.84
C GLY A 321 9.54 10.09 5.36
N VAL A 322 8.78 10.71 4.48
CA VAL A 322 7.45 11.25 4.82
C VAL A 322 6.46 10.88 3.74
N PHE A 323 5.22 10.56 4.14
CA PHE A 323 4.06 10.44 3.27
C PHE A 323 2.98 11.44 3.72
N VAL A 324 2.39 12.16 2.79
CA VAL A 324 1.61 13.39 3.04
C VAL A 324 0.48 13.53 2.04
N PHE A 325 -0.72 13.87 2.53
CA PHE A 325 -1.85 14.23 1.69
C PHE A 325 -2.94 14.98 2.49
N PRO A 326 -3.54 16.04 1.94
CA PRO A 326 -4.89 16.46 2.31
C PRO A 326 -5.92 15.41 1.88
N PHE A 327 -6.95 15.22 2.69
CA PHE A 327 -8.14 14.44 2.34
C PHE A 327 -9.37 15.35 2.34
N LYS A 328 -10.35 14.98 1.52
CA LYS A 328 -11.67 15.60 1.47
C LYS A 328 -12.70 14.52 1.18
N GLY A 329 -13.85 14.58 1.83
CA GLY A 329 -14.96 13.69 1.57
C GLY A 329 -15.52 13.91 0.16
N HIS A 330 -16.01 12.85 -0.45
CA HIS A 330 -16.55 12.88 -1.80
C HIS A 330 -18.01 13.37 -1.79
N ASP A 331 -18.37 14.20 -2.78
CA ASP A 331 -19.71 14.80 -2.92
C ASP A 331 -20.82 13.78 -3.22
N ALA A 332 -20.52 12.71 -3.97
CA ALA A 332 -21.39 11.56 -4.20
C ALA A 332 -21.97 10.94 -2.90
N PHE A 333 -21.31 11.15 -1.76
CA PHE A 333 -21.71 10.65 -0.45
C PHE A 333 -22.25 11.77 0.47
N ASN A 334 -22.38 12.99 -0.04
CA ASN A 334 -22.78 14.20 0.70
C ASN A 334 -21.88 14.50 1.91
N ILE A 335 -20.57 14.24 1.78
CA ILE A 335 -19.57 14.47 2.83
C ILE A 335 -18.47 15.46 2.41
N GLN A 336 -18.70 16.30 1.41
CA GLN A 336 -17.71 17.23 0.86
C GLN A 336 -17.21 18.32 1.83
N SER A 337 -17.92 18.58 2.94
CA SER A 337 -17.43 19.45 4.01
C SER A 337 -16.36 18.78 4.87
N PHE A 338 -16.37 17.44 4.93
CA PHE A 338 -15.41 16.66 5.71
C PHE A 338 -14.03 16.76 5.05
N SER A 339 -13.05 17.30 5.76
CA SER A 339 -11.70 17.49 5.24
C SER A 339 -10.67 17.50 6.35
N GLY A 340 -9.41 17.40 5.96
CA GLY A 340 -8.27 17.52 6.87
C GLY A 340 -6.97 17.18 6.18
N LYS A 341 -5.88 17.22 6.94
CA LYS A 341 -4.53 17.01 6.42
C LYS A 341 -3.80 15.98 7.26
N LYS A 342 -3.20 14.98 6.60
CA LYS A 342 -2.53 13.86 7.27
C LYS A 342 -1.10 13.71 6.80
N SER A 343 -0.23 13.34 7.72
CA SER A 343 1.19 13.09 7.42
C SER A 343 1.75 11.99 8.29
N TYR A 344 2.63 11.20 7.70
CA TYR A 344 3.25 10.02 8.29
C TYR A 344 4.75 10.13 8.11
N PHE A 345 5.47 10.32 9.20
CA PHE A 345 6.92 10.47 9.20
C PHE A 345 7.55 9.15 9.62
N PHE A 346 8.20 8.50 8.67
CA PHE A 346 8.83 7.20 8.81
C PHE A 346 10.27 7.35 9.31
N PHE A 347 10.54 6.78 10.47
CA PHE A 347 11.88 6.66 11.05
C PHE A 347 12.13 5.19 11.40
N ASP A 348 13.35 4.67 11.24
CA ASP A 348 13.79 3.32 11.67
C ASP A 348 12.71 2.23 11.88
N ASP A 349 12.09 2.18 13.05
CA ASP A 349 11.03 1.23 13.42
C ASP A 349 9.70 1.87 13.85
N TYR A 350 9.58 3.20 13.76
CA TYR A 350 8.37 3.93 14.16
C TYR A 350 7.89 4.96 13.13
N VAL A 351 6.60 5.26 13.18
CA VAL A 351 5.95 6.27 12.33
C VAL A 351 5.25 7.29 13.21
N VAL A 352 5.61 8.57 13.05
CA VAL A 352 4.90 9.67 13.69
C VAL A 352 3.71 10.06 12.81
N CYS A 353 2.51 9.95 13.36
CA CYS A 353 1.24 10.15 12.67
C CYS A 353 0.65 11.49 13.09
N LEU A 354 0.55 12.45 12.16
CA LEU A 354 -0.01 13.78 12.40
C LEU A 354 -1.29 13.98 11.59
N GLY A 355 -2.30 14.57 12.23
CA GLY A 355 -3.49 15.12 11.58
C GLY A 355 -3.73 16.57 12.00
N SER A 356 -4.14 17.44 11.09
CA SER A 356 -4.54 18.82 11.41
C SER A 356 -5.65 19.31 10.47
N ASP A 357 -6.27 20.45 10.81
CA ASP A 357 -7.32 21.08 10.02
C ASP A 357 -8.50 20.10 9.76
N ILE A 358 -8.72 19.16 10.69
CA ILE A 358 -9.80 18.18 10.59
C ILE A 358 -11.10 18.88 10.94
N LYS A 359 -12.02 18.92 9.98
CA LYS A 359 -13.30 19.62 10.09
C LYS A 359 -14.39 18.96 9.28
N SER A 360 -15.63 19.26 9.65
CA SER A 360 -16.83 18.94 8.88
C SER A 360 -17.96 19.86 9.32
N ASP A 361 -18.90 20.16 8.42
CA ASP A 361 -20.15 20.87 8.77
C ASP A 361 -21.33 19.90 8.96
N ILE A 362 -21.09 18.59 8.82
CA ILE A 362 -22.09 17.54 9.04
C ILE A 362 -22.49 17.53 10.51
N THR A 363 -23.78 17.66 10.78
CA THR A 363 -24.36 17.75 12.13
C THR A 363 -24.89 16.41 12.65
N GLU A 364 -25.06 15.42 11.78
CA GLU A 364 -25.71 14.15 12.12
C GLU A 364 -24.72 13.12 12.66
N TYR A 365 -23.48 13.16 12.18
CA TYR A 365 -22.52 12.07 12.31
C TYR A 365 -21.19 12.53 12.91
N ASP A 366 -20.61 11.68 13.76
CA ASP A 366 -19.29 11.93 14.35
C ASP A 366 -18.18 11.77 13.31
N VAL A 367 -17.12 12.56 13.49
CA VAL A 367 -15.84 12.37 12.81
C VAL A 367 -14.88 11.63 13.74
N GLU A 368 -14.26 10.56 13.25
CA GLU A 368 -13.38 9.72 14.05
C GLU A 368 -12.02 9.54 13.37
N THR A 369 -10.95 9.44 14.15
CA THR A 369 -9.65 8.92 13.69
C THR A 369 -9.35 7.62 14.41
N THR A 370 -9.24 6.53 13.66
CA THR A 370 -8.99 5.21 14.25
C THR A 370 -7.50 4.98 14.47
N ILE A 371 -7.14 4.53 15.66
CA ILE A 371 -5.76 4.13 15.98
C ILE A 371 -5.58 2.65 15.64
N LEU A 372 -6.46 1.80 16.14
CA LEU A 372 -6.47 0.37 15.85
C LEU A 372 -7.89 -0.19 15.92
N GLN A 373 -8.10 -1.27 15.18
CA GLN A 373 -9.25 -2.16 15.28
C GLN A 373 -8.71 -3.57 15.02
N ASN A 374 -8.50 -4.34 16.08
CA ASN A 374 -7.87 -5.66 15.99
C ASN A 374 -8.79 -6.75 16.52
N GLU A 375 -8.85 -7.88 15.82
CA GLU A 375 -9.44 -9.09 16.37
C GLU A 375 -8.70 -9.52 17.65
N ILE A 376 -9.45 -9.87 18.69
CA ILE A 376 -8.93 -10.41 19.93
C ILE A 376 -8.65 -11.90 19.73
N LYS A 377 -7.36 -12.23 19.56
CA LYS A 377 -6.85 -13.60 19.53
C LYS A 377 -6.50 -14.05 20.94
N ASP A 378 -6.84 -15.29 21.30
CA ASP A 378 -6.47 -15.94 22.57
C ASP A 378 -6.77 -15.13 23.85
N ASN A 379 -7.84 -14.33 23.83
CA ASN A 379 -8.22 -13.40 24.91
C ASN A 379 -7.08 -12.43 25.30
N ALA A 380 -6.14 -12.14 24.40
CA ALA A 380 -5.00 -11.28 24.67
C ALA A 380 -5.42 -9.88 25.17
N PRO A 381 -4.73 -9.33 26.19
CA PRO A 381 -5.01 -7.99 26.68
C PRO A 381 -4.55 -6.91 25.69
N LEU A 382 -5.10 -5.70 25.82
CA LEU A 382 -4.41 -4.50 25.38
C LEU A 382 -3.52 -4.06 26.53
N ILE A 383 -2.21 -4.05 26.32
CA ILE A 383 -1.23 -3.74 27.37
C ILE A 383 -1.00 -2.24 27.35
N LEU A 384 -1.22 -1.52 28.46
CA LEU A 384 -0.90 -0.10 28.58
C LEU A 384 0.21 0.09 29.62
N SER A 385 0.84 1.27 29.59
CA SER A 385 1.79 1.68 30.63
C SER A 385 1.18 1.83 32.02
N THR A 386 -0.15 1.94 32.11
CA THR A 386 -0.92 2.15 33.34
C THR A 386 -1.59 0.88 33.85
N GLU A 387 -2.13 0.07 32.94
CA GLU A 387 -2.90 -1.13 33.24
C GLU A 387 -2.96 -2.06 32.03
N ASN A 388 -3.31 -3.33 32.25
CA ASN A 388 -3.66 -4.24 31.17
C ASN A 388 -5.17 -4.34 31.07
N ILE A 389 -5.73 -4.02 29.90
CA ILE A 389 -7.16 -4.12 29.67
C ILE A 389 -7.46 -5.51 29.11
N SER A 390 -7.91 -6.42 29.98
CA SER A 390 -8.38 -7.77 29.60
C SER A 390 -9.91 -7.92 29.64
N ALA A 391 -10.61 -7.00 30.32
CA ALA A 391 -12.06 -7.07 30.50
C ALA A 391 -12.80 -7.15 29.16
N PHE A 392 -13.87 -7.95 29.13
CA PHE A 392 -14.71 -8.15 27.95
C PHE A 392 -16.16 -8.44 28.39
N PRO A 393 -17.14 -7.57 28.05
CA PRO A 393 -16.96 -6.31 27.34
C PRO A 393 -16.17 -5.28 28.17
N TYR A 394 -15.57 -4.32 27.49
CA TYR A 394 -14.93 -3.15 28.10
C TYR A 394 -15.22 -1.93 27.23
N GLU A 395 -15.60 -0.81 27.85
CA GLU A 395 -15.72 0.49 27.20
C GLU A 395 -15.19 1.56 28.15
N ASN A 396 -14.41 2.49 27.61
CA ASN A 396 -13.91 3.64 28.35
C ASN A 396 -13.68 4.81 27.40
N SER A 397 -13.88 6.04 27.89
CA SER A 397 -13.70 7.27 27.13
C SER A 397 -12.94 8.28 27.97
N LEU A 398 -11.83 8.78 27.43
CA LEU A 398 -10.94 9.71 28.12
C LEU A 398 -10.92 11.05 27.36
N SER A 399 -11.25 12.15 28.05
CA SER A 399 -11.15 13.50 27.48
C SER A 399 -9.75 14.11 27.63
N SER A 400 -8.90 13.52 28.46
CA SER A 400 -7.52 13.95 28.70
C SER A 400 -6.69 12.80 29.22
N THR A 401 -5.39 12.79 28.89
CA THR A 401 -4.43 11.82 29.42
C THR A 401 -3.08 12.50 29.64
N ILE A 402 -2.27 11.96 30.55
CA ILE A 402 -0.82 12.15 30.49
C ILE A 402 -0.25 11.28 29.35
N PRO A 403 0.99 11.54 28.88
CA PRO A 403 1.61 10.68 27.88
C PRO A 403 1.69 9.22 28.35
N PHE A 404 1.21 8.29 27.53
CA PHE A 404 1.20 6.86 27.84
C PHE A 404 1.53 6.06 26.57
N TRP A 405 1.73 4.75 26.73
CA TRP A 405 1.90 3.85 25.60
C TRP A 405 0.99 2.63 25.74
N MET A 406 0.69 2.00 24.61
CA MET A 406 -0.01 0.72 24.53
C MET A 406 0.67 -0.24 23.57
N VAL A 407 0.48 -1.54 23.76
CA VAL A 407 0.92 -2.61 22.86
C VAL A 407 -0.27 -3.52 22.58
N ASP A 408 -0.55 -3.75 21.29
CA ASP A 408 -1.64 -4.64 20.86
C ASP A 408 -1.21 -6.12 20.86
N ASN A 409 -2.17 -7.00 20.56
CA ASN A 409 -1.95 -8.45 20.50
C ASN A 409 -1.14 -8.94 19.28
N ARG A 410 -0.62 -8.02 18.45
CA ARG A 410 0.29 -8.31 17.33
C ARG A 410 1.71 -7.81 17.60
N ASN A 411 1.99 -7.34 18.81
CA ASN A 411 3.25 -6.68 19.14
C ASN A 411 3.46 -5.38 18.34
N THR A 412 2.39 -4.62 18.07
CA THR A 412 2.50 -3.23 17.59
C THR A 412 2.33 -2.28 18.76
N GLY A 413 3.30 -1.39 18.94
CA GLY A 413 3.31 -0.39 20.00
C GLY A 413 2.74 0.94 19.52
N TYR A 414 2.08 1.67 20.41
CA TYR A 414 1.54 2.99 20.13
C TYR A 414 1.89 3.94 21.28
N TYR A 415 2.47 5.08 20.98
CA TYR A 415 2.75 6.14 21.96
C TYR A 415 1.74 7.27 21.78
N MET A 416 1.03 7.57 22.87
CA MET A 416 -0.03 8.56 22.95
C MET A 416 0.42 9.74 23.80
N PRO A 417 0.81 10.87 23.21
CA PRO A 417 1.27 12.03 23.98
C PRO A 417 0.13 12.74 24.72
N SER A 418 -1.06 12.82 24.11
CA SER A 418 -2.23 13.49 24.70
C SER A 418 -3.49 13.20 23.89
N VAL A 419 -4.66 13.38 24.50
CA VAL A 419 -5.93 13.47 23.78
C VAL A 419 -6.05 14.86 23.13
N PRO A 420 -6.47 14.97 21.84
CA PRO A 420 -6.73 16.25 21.20
C PRO A 420 -7.79 17.07 21.95
N LYS A 421 -7.70 18.40 21.83
CA LYS A 421 -8.76 19.29 22.36
C LYS A 421 -10.09 18.99 21.66
N ASN A 422 -11.20 19.07 22.40
CA ASN A 422 -12.55 18.81 21.89
C ASN A 422 -12.68 17.42 21.24
N THR A 423 -12.03 16.42 21.82
CA THR A 423 -12.02 15.05 21.33
C THR A 423 -11.99 14.13 22.55
N THR A 424 -12.51 12.92 22.40
CA THR A 424 -12.30 11.84 23.36
C THR A 424 -11.45 10.74 22.75
N LEU A 425 -10.58 10.12 23.55
CA LEU A 425 -9.93 8.87 23.22
C LEU A 425 -10.76 7.73 23.79
N ASN A 426 -11.28 6.89 22.90
CA ASN A 426 -12.21 5.82 23.25
C ASN A 426 -11.52 4.47 23.11
N PHE A 427 -11.83 3.58 24.05
CA PHE A 427 -11.39 2.20 24.08
C PHE A 427 -12.63 1.32 24.12
N GLN A 428 -12.61 0.26 23.32
CA GLN A 428 -13.67 -0.73 23.30
C GLN A 428 -13.09 -2.12 23.11
N ARG A 429 -13.53 -3.07 23.93
CA ARG A 429 -13.36 -4.50 23.71
C ARG A 429 -14.73 -5.14 23.73
N LYS A 430 -15.27 -5.52 22.57
CA LYS A 430 -16.59 -6.17 22.49
C LYS A 430 -16.74 -7.05 21.28
N GLU A 431 -17.79 -7.86 21.29
CA GLU A 431 -18.30 -8.51 20.09
C GLU A 431 -19.02 -7.45 19.25
N GLN A 432 -18.65 -7.33 17.98
CA GLN A 432 -19.23 -6.35 17.07
C GLN A 432 -20.26 -6.98 16.14
N THR A 433 -21.20 -6.17 15.66
CA THR A 433 -22.18 -6.54 14.64
C THR A 433 -22.17 -5.45 13.60
N ASN A 434 -21.84 -5.79 12.37
CA ASN A 434 -21.74 -4.90 11.22
C ASN A 434 -22.05 -5.69 9.94
N PRO A 435 -22.39 -5.03 8.83
CA PRO A 435 -22.59 -5.71 7.56
C PRO A 435 -21.37 -6.52 7.10
N ASP A 436 -21.60 -7.62 6.37
CA ASP A 436 -20.53 -8.35 5.72
C ASP A 436 -19.83 -7.49 4.64
N ALA A 437 -18.67 -7.94 4.17
CA ALA A 437 -17.87 -7.19 3.20
C ALA A 437 -18.54 -6.95 1.84
N HIS A 438 -19.69 -7.60 1.61
CA HIS A 438 -20.47 -7.52 0.39
C HIS A 438 -21.81 -6.79 0.58
N GLY A 439 -22.07 -6.27 1.79
CA GLY A 439 -23.30 -5.56 2.14
C GLY A 439 -24.56 -6.42 2.06
N ARG A 440 -24.47 -7.76 2.18
CA ARG A 440 -25.62 -8.66 1.98
C ARG A 440 -26.45 -8.85 3.24
N LYS A 441 -25.80 -8.86 4.40
CA LYS A 441 -26.43 -9.05 5.71
C LYS A 441 -25.51 -8.54 6.82
N ASP A 442 -26.08 -8.28 7.98
CA ASP A 442 -25.29 -8.11 9.20
C ASP A 442 -24.69 -9.44 9.63
N VAL A 443 -23.43 -9.38 10.06
CA VAL A 443 -22.68 -10.49 10.62
C VAL A 443 -22.19 -10.12 12.01
N LYS A 444 -22.17 -11.11 12.89
CA LYS A 444 -21.81 -11.01 14.31
C LYS A 444 -20.87 -12.16 14.65
N GLY A 445 -19.99 -11.96 15.62
CA GLY A 445 -19.12 -13.03 16.16
C GLY A 445 -17.69 -12.56 16.40
N GLY A 446 -17.21 -11.59 15.62
CA GLY A 446 -15.88 -11.04 15.80
C GLY A 446 -15.77 -10.22 17.07
N LYS A 447 -14.73 -10.53 17.84
CA LYS A 447 -14.37 -9.83 19.08
C LYS A 447 -13.23 -8.89 18.75
N PHE A 448 -13.41 -7.60 18.99
CA PHE A 448 -12.42 -6.60 18.60
C PHE A 448 -11.96 -5.79 19.81
N THR A 449 -10.67 -5.47 19.82
CA THR A 449 -10.15 -4.30 20.54
C THR A 449 -10.10 -3.14 19.56
N THR A 450 -10.77 -2.05 19.88
CA THR A 450 -10.85 -0.85 19.04
C THR A 450 -10.46 0.38 19.86
N VAL A 451 -9.55 1.20 19.34
CA VAL A 451 -9.11 2.46 19.96
C VAL A 451 -9.17 3.56 18.91
N TRP A 452 -9.85 4.66 19.23
CA TRP A 452 -10.03 5.77 18.29
C TRP A 452 -10.20 7.11 19.01
N PHE A 453 -9.84 8.18 18.31
CA PHE A 453 -10.26 9.53 18.65
C PHE A 453 -11.67 9.78 18.10
N ASN A 454 -12.60 10.21 18.95
CA ASN A 454 -13.88 10.76 18.52
C ASN A 454 -13.80 12.29 18.58
N HIS A 455 -13.82 12.93 17.43
CA HIS A 455 -13.75 14.39 17.27
C HIS A 455 -15.13 15.06 17.37
N GLY A 456 -16.18 14.28 17.57
CA GLY A 456 -17.56 14.72 17.68
C GLY A 456 -18.18 15.10 16.34
N LYS A 457 -19.35 15.71 16.44
CA LYS A 457 -20.12 16.28 15.31
C LYS A 457 -19.61 17.66 14.97
N SER A 458 -19.62 17.98 13.69
CA SER A 458 -19.18 19.26 13.14
C SER A 458 -17.85 19.80 13.72
N PRO A 459 -16.77 18.99 13.79
CA PRO A 459 -15.50 19.43 14.36
C PRO A 459 -14.93 20.62 13.58
N LYS A 460 -14.13 21.44 14.26
CA LYS A 460 -13.40 22.57 13.68
C LYS A 460 -11.95 22.53 14.14
N ASP A 461 -11.03 22.59 13.18
CA ASP A 461 -9.58 22.71 13.38
C ASP A 461 -8.98 21.67 14.34
N ILE A 462 -9.49 20.44 14.30
CA ILE A 462 -8.99 19.37 15.17
C ILE A 462 -7.61 18.91 14.69
N SER A 463 -6.70 18.69 15.64
CA SER A 463 -5.36 18.18 15.40
C SER A 463 -5.03 17.04 16.35
N TYR A 464 -4.56 15.90 15.82
CA TYR A 464 -4.15 14.75 16.63
C TYR A 464 -2.70 14.36 16.31
N ASN A 465 -2.00 13.77 17.28
CA ASN A 465 -0.72 13.14 17.02
C ASN A 465 -0.52 11.91 17.90
N TYR A 466 0.14 10.89 17.34
CA TYR A 466 0.59 9.69 18.02
C TYR A 466 1.75 9.07 17.24
N ALA A 467 2.45 8.11 17.84
CA ALA A 467 3.44 7.31 17.11
C ALA A 467 3.05 5.84 17.15
N ILE A 468 3.32 5.11 16.07
CA ILE A 468 3.21 3.65 15.98
C ILE A 468 4.62 3.07 15.86
N MET A 469 4.89 1.95 16.49
CA MET A 469 6.18 1.26 16.49
C MET A 469 5.96 -0.22 16.20
N ALA A 470 6.56 -0.70 15.11
CA ALA A 470 6.49 -2.10 14.73
C ALA A 470 7.38 -2.96 15.63
N ASP A 471 7.06 -4.26 15.77
CA ASP A 471 7.84 -5.22 16.58
C ASP A 471 8.14 -4.70 18.01
N SER A 472 7.09 -4.31 18.74
CA SER A 472 7.20 -3.69 20.04
C SER A 472 6.68 -4.56 21.19
N ASP A 473 7.16 -4.26 22.38
CA ASP A 473 6.74 -4.84 23.65
C ASP A 473 6.76 -3.77 24.75
N SER A 474 6.34 -4.14 25.96
CA SER A 474 6.34 -3.22 27.11
C SER A 474 7.72 -2.63 27.40
N LYS A 475 8.81 -3.36 27.14
CA LYS A 475 10.18 -2.92 27.40
C LYS A 475 10.59 -1.85 26.39
N LYS A 476 10.40 -2.10 25.10
CA LYS A 476 10.67 -1.16 23.99
C LYS A 476 9.82 0.11 24.15
N MET A 477 8.52 -0.03 24.42
CA MET A 477 7.64 1.13 24.60
C MET A 477 7.97 1.93 25.86
N LYS A 478 8.37 1.29 26.97
CA LYS A 478 8.85 1.98 28.18
C LYS A 478 10.14 2.75 27.91
N ALA A 479 11.08 2.17 27.17
CA ALA A 479 12.31 2.85 26.76
C ALA A 479 12.00 4.06 25.87
N PHE A 480 11.15 3.88 24.84
CA PHE A 480 10.72 4.96 23.96
C PHE A 480 10.04 6.11 24.72
N ALA A 481 9.09 5.80 25.60
CA ALA A 481 8.40 6.79 26.41
C ALA A 481 9.33 7.50 27.42
N THR A 482 10.36 6.82 27.92
CA THR A 482 11.41 7.43 28.76
C THR A 482 12.24 8.41 27.93
N ALA A 483 12.68 8.01 26.74
CA ALA A 483 13.43 8.86 25.83
C ALA A 483 12.62 10.11 25.41
N MET A 484 11.29 9.99 25.20
CA MET A 484 10.41 11.13 24.91
C MET A 484 10.35 12.17 26.03
N LYS A 485 10.71 11.82 27.27
CA LYS A 485 10.80 12.73 28.41
C LYS A 485 12.19 13.38 28.57
N GLY A 486 13.21 12.83 27.91
CA GLY A 486 14.59 13.31 27.99
C GLY A 486 14.86 14.56 27.15
N SER A 487 16.09 15.06 27.22
CA SER A 487 16.61 16.13 26.35
C SER A 487 16.78 15.66 24.90
N GLU A 488 17.15 14.40 24.69
CA GLU A 488 17.30 13.77 23.38
C GLU A 488 16.05 12.97 23.00
N LYS A 489 14.96 13.68 22.71
CA LYS A 489 13.70 13.05 22.31
C LYS A 489 13.88 12.29 20.98
N PRO A 490 13.30 11.09 20.84
CA PRO A 490 13.26 10.37 19.57
C PRO A 490 12.73 11.24 18.42
N TYR A 491 11.70 12.04 18.68
CA TYR A 491 11.21 13.05 17.76
C TYR A 491 10.65 14.29 18.48
N VAL A 492 10.56 15.40 17.74
CA VAL A 492 9.95 16.66 18.15
C VAL A 492 9.06 17.17 17.01
N ILE A 493 7.80 17.46 17.32
CA ILE A 493 6.90 18.16 16.39
C ILE A 493 7.24 19.65 16.48
N ILE A 494 7.77 20.22 15.41
CA ILE A 494 8.12 21.64 15.32
C ILE A 494 6.89 22.45 14.92
N GLN A 495 6.09 21.92 14.01
CA GLN A 495 4.87 22.55 13.54
C GLN A 495 3.84 21.48 13.15
N GLN A 496 2.60 21.70 13.55
CA GLN A 496 1.46 20.87 13.18
C GLN A 496 0.23 21.76 13.06
N ASN A 497 -0.01 22.27 11.85
CA ASN A 497 -1.16 23.12 11.55
C ASN A 497 -1.48 23.06 10.06
N GLU A 498 -2.43 23.87 9.61
CA GLU A 498 -2.95 23.92 8.25
C GLU A 498 -1.88 24.27 7.19
N LYS A 499 -0.77 24.88 7.59
CA LYS A 499 0.31 25.34 6.69
C LYS A 499 1.45 24.35 6.55
N ALA A 500 1.81 23.64 7.62
CA ALA A 500 2.88 22.66 7.55
C ALA A 500 2.82 21.63 8.67
N HIS A 501 3.33 20.45 8.35
CA HIS A 501 3.70 19.42 9.30
C HIS A 501 5.22 19.27 9.28
N ILE A 502 5.86 19.47 10.43
CA ILE A 502 7.32 19.48 10.55
C ILE A 502 7.72 18.64 11.76
N VAL A 503 8.49 17.60 11.51
CA VAL A 503 9.03 16.70 12.55
C VAL A 503 10.54 16.69 12.46
N LYS A 504 11.19 16.89 13.61
CA LYS A 504 12.63 16.71 13.79
C LYS A 504 12.88 15.40 14.54
N ALA A 505 13.79 14.57 14.05
CA ALA A 505 14.23 13.34 14.70
C ALA A 505 15.77 13.39 14.89
N PRO A 506 16.26 13.85 16.06
CA PRO A 506 17.67 14.20 16.28
C PRO A 506 18.67 13.06 16.06
N ASN A 507 18.24 11.81 16.29
CA ASN A 507 19.12 10.64 16.30
C ASN A 507 19.36 10.03 14.92
N PHE A 508 18.86 10.64 13.84
CA PHE A 508 19.02 10.14 12.47
C PHE A 508 19.86 11.08 11.62
N SER A 509 20.51 10.52 10.59
CA SER A 509 21.25 11.31 9.58
C SER A 509 20.36 12.32 8.86
N LEU A 510 19.08 11.99 8.67
CA LEU A 510 18.03 12.90 8.24
C LEU A 510 17.27 13.45 9.45
N GLN A 511 17.66 14.63 9.91
CA GLN A 511 17.16 15.19 11.16
C GLN A 511 15.85 15.95 11.05
N LEU A 512 15.48 16.48 9.88
CA LEU A 512 14.30 17.33 9.70
C LEU A 512 13.52 16.88 8.47
N MET A 513 12.22 16.66 8.65
CA MET A 513 11.29 16.40 7.56
C MET A 513 10.21 17.47 7.54
N LEU A 514 10.03 18.10 6.38
CA LEU A 514 9.15 19.24 6.16
C LEU A 514 8.11 18.87 5.10
N PHE A 515 6.84 19.10 5.44
CA PHE A 515 5.79 19.21 4.45
C PHE A 515 5.18 20.61 4.52
N MET A 516 5.38 21.40 3.46
CA MET A 516 4.76 22.71 3.31
C MET A 516 3.51 22.60 2.45
N MET A 517 2.41 23.14 2.96
CA MET A 517 1.11 23.16 2.33
C MET A 517 0.92 24.55 1.75
N LYS A 518 1.13 24.69 0.44
CA LYS A 518 0.76 25.93 -0.27
C LYS A 518 -0.77 26.02 -0.25
N ALA A 519 -1.28 27.16 0.19
CA ALA A 519 -2.69 27.54 0.07
C ALA A 519 -3.11 27.59 -1.40
#